data_AF-A0A1J4SF77-F1
#
_entry.id   AF-A0A1J4SF77-F1
#
_cell.length_a   1.000
_cell.length_b   1.000
_cell.length_c   1.000
_cell.angle_alpha   90.00
_cell.angle_beta   90.00
_cell.angle_gamma   90.00
#
_symmetry.space_group_name_H-M   'P 1'
#
loop_
_entity.id
_entity.type
_entity.pdbx_description
1 polymer ?
#
loop_
_entity_poly.entity_id
_entity_poly.type
_entity_poly.pdbx_seq_one_letter_code
_entity_poly.pdbx_strand_id
1 'polypeptide(L)'
;MCYTYSRKGGITNMSKVKTAISIQDYLFQEMDALAHKTHIPRSNLFEKAVGDFLERQKNQQILKELNAVYSTAPSTEEKRWQRGTRLSHKKILEKNNGY
;
A
#
# COMPACT_ATOMS: atom_id res chain seq x y z
N MET A 1 2.19 -3.41 -36.09
CA MET A 1 1.82 -4.83 -36.26
C MET A 1 0.94 -5.23 -35.07
N CYS A 2 -0.37 -5.38 -35.29
CA CYS A 2 -1.33 -5.69 -34.23
C CYS A 2 -1.64 -7.19 -34.28
N TYR A 3 -1.30 -7.94 -33.23
CA TYR A 3 -1.64 -9.36 -33.13
C TYR A 3 -3.03 -9.53 -32.51
N THR A 4 -3.98 -10.02 -33.31
CA THR A 4 -5.31 -10.45 -32.85
C THR A 4 -5.21 -11.82 -32.19
N TYR A 5 -5.44 -11.90 -30.88
CA TYR A 5 -5.42 -13.16 -30.13
C TYR A 5 -6.80 -13.84 -30.19
N SER A 6 -6.90 -14.90 -31.01
CA SER A 6 -8.09 -15.73 -31.18
C SER A 6 -8.34 -16.59 -29.93
N ARG A 7 -9.53 -16.43 -29.31
CA ARG A 7 -9.95 -17.23 -28.15
C ARG A 7 -10.44 -18.62 -28.61
N LYS A 8 -9.71 -19.67 -28.26
CA LYS A 8 -10.28 -21.03 -28.10
C LYS A 8 -10.46 -21.31 -26.60
N GLY A 9 -11.65 -21.83 -26.28
CA GLY A 9 -12.20 -21.90 -24.93
C GLY A 9 -11.55 -22.91 -23.99
N GLY A 10 -12.00 -22.83 -22.74
CA GLY A 10 -11.78 -23.84 -21.70
C GLY A 10 -11.25 -23.28 -20.40
N ILE A 11 -12.02 -23.49 -19.33
CA ILE A 11 -11.70 -23.33 -17.90
C ILE A 11 -11.91 -21.91 -17.34
N THR A 12 -12.84 -21.81 -16.40
CA THR A 12 -13.15 -20.66 -15.56
C THR A 12 -11.95 -20.32 -14.67
N ASN A 13 -10.95 -19.65 -15.23
CA ASN A 13 -9.83 -19.11 -14.48
C ASN A 13 -10.14 -17.63 -14.25
N MET A 14 -10.04 -17.15 -13.00
CA MET A 14 -10.19 -15.72 -12.67
C MET A 14 -9.48 -14.86 -13.72
N SER A 15 -10.18 -13.86 -14.27
CA SER A 15 -9.77 -13.15 -15.50
C SER A 15 -8.39 -12.50 -15.37
N LYS A 16 -7.34 -13.21 -15.77
CA LYS A 16 -5.96 -12.70 -15.79
C LYS A 16 -5.67 -12.05 -17.14
N VAL A 17 -5.34 -10.76 -17.12
CA VAL A 17 -4.99 -9.99 -18.32
C VAL A 17 -3.48 -10.07 -18.55
N LYS A 18 -3.08 -10.43 -19.78
CA LYS A 18 -1.67 -10.43 -20.19
C LYS A 18 -1.35 -9.08 -20.83
N THR A 19 -0.42 -8.35 -20.24
CA THR A 19 0.00 -7.03 -20.71
C THR A 19 1.51 -7.02 -20.88
N ALA A 20 1.98 -6.52 -22.02
CA ALA A 20 3.40 -6.21 -22.20
C ALA A 20 3.66 -4.84 -21.58
N ILE A 21 4.61 -4.77 -20.63
CA ILE A 21 5.00 -3.53 -19.95
C ILE A 21 6.47 -3.24 -20.23
N SER A 22 6.80 -1.98 -20.45
CA SER A 22 8.19 -1.50 -20.48
C SER A 22 8.60 -1.11 -19.07
N ILE A 23 9.71 -1.68 -18.60
CA ILE A 23 10.30 -1.41 -17.28
C ILE A 23 11.82 -1.27 -17.44
N GLN A 24 12.46 -0.63 -16.48
CA GLN A 24 13.92 -0.49 -16.48
C GLN A 24 14.60 -1.85 -16.30
N ASP A 25 15.69 -2.08 -17.00
CA ASP A 25 16.38 -3.38 -17.02
C ASP A 25 16.87 -3.80 -15.62
N TYR A 26 17.48 -2.87 -14.88
CA TYR A 26 17.95 -3.14 -13.51
C TYR A 26 16.81 -3.63 -12.60
N LEU A 27 15.62 -3.02 -12.71
CA LEU A 27 14.47 -3.38 -11.90
C LEU A 27 13.94 -4.77 -12.27
N PHE A 28 13.95 -5.11 -13.57
CA PHE A 28 13.58 -6.43 -14.03
C PHE A 28 14.53 -7.49 -13.47
N GLN A 29 15.84 -7.25 -13.52
CA GLN A 29 16.85 -8.19 -13.01
C GLN A 29 16.71 -8.43 -11.50
N GLU A 30 16.54 -7.37 -10.71
CA GLU A 30 16.33 -7.49 -9.26
C GLU A 30 15.06 -8.29 -8.93
N MET A 31 13.98 -8.01 -9.65
CA MET A 31 12.72 -8.72 -9.49
C MET A 31 12.84 -10.20 -9.88
N ASP A 32 13.50 -10.50 -11.00
CA ASP A 32 13.72 -11.86 -11.49
C ASP A 32 14.54 -12.68 -10.48
N ALA A 33 15.63 -12.10 -9.96
CA ALA A 33 16.42 -12.71 -8.89
C ALA A 33 15.60 -12.99 -7.62
N LEU A 34 14.74 -12.06 -7.22
CA LEU A 34 13.86 -12.24 -6.06
C LEU A 34 12.81 -13.33 -6.30
N ALA A 35 12.21 -13.36 -7.50
CA ALA A 35 11.25 -14.39 -7.91
C ALA A 35 11.89 -15.78 -7.87
N HIS A 36 13.12 -15.90 -8.38
CA HIS A 36 13.91 -17.13 -8.30
C HIS A 36 14.22 -17.54 -6.85
N LYS A 37 14.67 -16.60 -6.01
CA LYS A 37 14.96 -16.87 -4.59
C LYS A 37 13.73 -17.34 -3.81
N THR A 38 12.58 -16.73 -4.08
CA THR A 38 11.32 -16.99 -3.37
C THR A 38 10.47 -18.09 -4.00
N HIS A 39 10.88 -18.63 -5.15
CA HIS A 39 10.15 -19.65 -5.91
C HIS A 39 8.72 -19.22 -6.31
N ILE A 40 8.51 -17.93 -6.53
CA ILE A 40 7.21 -17.36 -6.91
C ILE A 40 7.28 -16.89 -8.37
N PRO A 41 6.24 -17.10 -9.19
CA PRO A 41 6.21 -16.56 -10.55
C PRO A 41 6.34 -15.03 -10.56
N ARG A 42 7.15 -14.50 -11.47
CA ARG A 42 7.34 -13.05 -11.68
C ARG A 42 6.03 -12.25 -11.74
N SER A 43 5.01 -12.78 -12.44
CA SER A 43 3.71 -12.11 -12.53
C SER A 43 3.03 -11.93 -11.17
N ASN A 44 3.19 -12.90 -10.27
CA ASN A 44 2.60 -12.83 -8.94
C ASN A 44 3.34 -11.81 -8.07
N LEU A 45 4.67 -11.70 -8.24
CA LEU A 45 5.46 -10.70 -7.54
C LEU A 45 5.06 -9.27 -7.99
N PHE A 46 4.82 -9.08 -9.28
CA PHE A 46 4.25 -7.84 -9.80
C PHE A 46 2.84 -7.55 -9.28
N GLU A 47 1.94 -8.54 -9.32
CA GLU A 47 0.58 -8.39 -8.81
C GLU A 47 0.59 -7.95 -7.33
N LYS A 48 1.46 -8.57 -6.53
CA LYS A 48 1.63 -8.20 -5.13
C LYS A 48 2.19 -6.80 -4.96
N ALA A 49 3.25 -6.45 -5.69
CA ALA A 49 3.87 -5.13 -5.60
C ALA A 49 2.89 -4.00 -5.98
N VAL A 50 2.11 -4.20 -7.05
CA VAL A 50 1.08 -3.24 -7.48
C VAL A 50 -0.06 -3.17 -6.47
N GLY A 51 -0.51 -4.30 -5.93
CA GLY A 51 -1.52 -4.35 -4.87
C GLY A 51 -1.09 -3.54 -3.64
N ASP A 52 0.11 -3.82 -3.12
CA ASP A 52 0.70 -3.14 -1.97
C ASP A 52 0.86 -1.62 -2.24
N PHE A 53 1.25 -1.23 -3.47
CA PHE A 53 1.37 0.18 -3.84
C PHE A 53 0.01 0.89 -3.87
N LEU A 54 -1.00 0.29 -4.49
CA LEU A 54 -2.35 0.86 -4.57
C LEU A 54 -2.99 0.99 -3.19
N GLU A 55 -2.80 0.00 -2.32
CA GLU A 55 -3.27 0.07 -0.94
C GLU A 55 -2.63 1.22 -0.18
N ARG A 56 -1.30 1.39 -0.29
CA ARG A 56 -0.60 2.53 0.33
C ARG A 56 -1.12 3.87 -0.17
N GLN A 57 -1.41 4.01 -1.47
CA GLN A 57 -1.97 5.24 -2.02
C GLN A 57 -3.37 5.52 -1.48
N LYS A 58 -4.24 4.50 -1.39
CA LYS A 58 -5.57 4.64 -0.78
C LYS A 58 -5.48 5.09 0.67
N ASN A 59 -4.60 4.45 1.45
CA ASN A 59 -4.40 4.81 2.85
C ASN A 59 -3.91 6.25 3.01
N GLN A 60 -2.99 6.70 2.15
CA GLN A 60 -2.54 8.09 2.14
C GLN A 60 -3.67 9.07 1.79
N GLN A 61 -4.56 8.71 0.88
CA GLN A 61 -5.71 9.55 0.54
C GLN A 61 -6.68 9.66 1.72
N ILE A 62 -7.02 8.54 2.37
CA ILE A 62 -7.87 8.53 3.56
C ILE A 62 -7.26 9.39 4.67
N LEU A 63 -5.95 9.27 4.90
CA LEU A 63 -5.24 10.12 5.88
C LEU A 63 -5.29 11.60 5.51
N LYS A 64 -5.18 11.95 4.22
CA LYS A 64 -5.32 13.35 3.77
C LYS A 64 -6.72 13.89 4.02
N GLU A 65 -7.75 13.12 3.69
CA GLU A 65 -9.15 13.51 3.91
C GLU A 65 -9.44 13.67 5.41
N LEU A 66 -8.97 12.74 6.23
CA LEU A 66 -9.08 12.83 7.69
C LEU A 66 -8.41 14.10 8.22
N ASN A 67 -7.16 14.35 7.81
CA ASN A 67 -6.44 15.55 8.20
C ASN A 67 -7.14 16.83 7.71
N ALA A 68 -7.78 16.81 6.54
CA ALA A 68 -8.54 17.94 6.05
C ALA A 68 -9.75 18.26 6.93
N VAL A 69 -10.52 17.25 7.34
CA VAL A 69 -11.67 17.41 8.26
C VAL A 69 -11.21 17.96 9.61
N TYR A 70 -10.11 17.44 10.16
CA TYR A 70 -9.59 17.84 11.46
C TYR A 70 -8.59 19.01 11.41
N SER A 71 -8.42 19.66 10.26
CA SER A 71 -7.50 20.79 10.12
C SER A 71 -8.00 22.09 10.77
N THR A 72 -9.29 22.15 11.10
CA THR A 72 -9.90 23.30 11.76
C THR A 72 -9.50 23.39 13.24
N ALA A 73 -9.49 24.60 13.79
CA ALA A 73 -9.16 24.80 15.19
C ALA A 73 -10.10 23.98 16.10
N PRO A 74 -9.54 23.19 17.03
CA PRO A 74 -10.35 22.26 17.81
C PRO A 74 -11.35 23.01 18.70
N SER A 75 -12.54 22.45 18.79
CA SER A 75 -13.63 22.95 19.64
C SER A 75 -13.23 22.92 21.11
N THR A 76 -13.97 23.64 21.96
CA THR A 76 -13.69 23.69 23.41
C THR A 76 -13.77 22.30 24.06
N GLU A 77 -14.63 21.42 23.55
CA GLU A 77 -14.74 20.03 24.00
C GLU A 77 -13.54 19.20 23.53
N GLU A 78 -13.15 19.30 22.27
CA GLU A 78 -11.96 18.63 21.73
C GLU A 78 -10.69 19.02 22.47
N LYS A 79 -10.55 20.31 22.84
CA LYS A 79 -9.45 20.79 23.69
C LYS A 79 -9.44 20.17 25.08
N ARG A 80 -10.61 19.89 25.68
CA ARG A 80 -10.69 19.18 26.98
C ARG A 80 -10.19 17.74 26.83
N TRP A 81 -10.64 17.05 25.79
CA TRP A 81 -10.20 15.68 25.48
C TRP A 81 -8.69 15.61 25.18
N GLN A 82 -8.17 16.50 24.33
CA GLN A 82 -6.75 16.58 23.99
C GLN A 82 -5.86 16.77 25.24
N ARG A 83 -6.29 17.58 26.22
CA ARG A 83 -5.54 17.77 27.48
C ARG A 83 -5.48 16.48 28.30
N GLY A 84 -6.59 15.75 28.42
CA GLY A 84 -6.63 14.47 29.13
C GLY A 84 -5.74 13.42 28.45
N THR A 85 -5.86 13.28 27.13
CA THR A 85 -5.06 12.31 26.35
C THR A 85 -3.56 12.63 26.39
N ARG A 86 -3.18 13.92 26.35
CA ARG A 86 -1.77 14.36 26.45
C ARG A 86 -1.13 14.00 27.79
N LEU A 87 -1.85 14.11 28.89
CA LEU A 87 -1.35 13.76 30.22
C LEU A 87 -1.12 12.25 30.36
N SER A 88 -2.04 11.44 29.83
CA SER A 88 -1.89 9.98 29.82
C SER A 88 -0.76 9.53 28.90
N HIS A 89 -0.64 10.13 27.71
CA HIS A 89 0.43 9.85 26.76
C HIS A 89 1.81 10.21 27.33
N LYS A 90 1.93 11.35 28.03
CA LYS A 90 3.15 11.74 28.74
C LYS A 90 3.60 10.68 29.76
N LYS A 91 2.68 10.16 30.58
CA LYS A 91 2.99 9.10 31.57
C LYS A 91 3.46 7.80 30.92
N ILE A 92 2.91 7.45 29.75
CA ILE A 92 3.32 6.25 28.99
C ILE A 92 4.73 6.43 28.43
N LEU A 93 5.06 7.62 27.89
CA LEU A 93 6.40 7.93 27.41
C LEU A 93 7.41 7.93 28.56
N GLU A 94 7.11 8.57 29.69
CA GLU A 94 7.99 8.58 30.88
C GLU A 94 8.23 7.17 31.44
N LYS A 95 7.24 6.28 31.39
CA LYS A 95 7.38 4.87 31.81
C LYS A 95 8.24 4.05 30.85
N ASN A 96 8.24 4.36 29.55
CA ASN A 96 9.00 3.63 28.53
C ASN A 96 10.43 4.18 28.32
N ASN A 97 10.69 5.45 28.64
CA ASN A 97 11.98 6.11 28.50
C ASN A 97 12.81 6.09 29.80
N GLY A 98 12.79 4.96 30.53
CA GLY A 98 13.38 4.80 31.86
C GLY A 98 14.69 5.55 32.09
N TYR A 99 14.67 6.43 33.10
CA TYR A 99 15.82 6.67 33.96
C TYR A 99 15.74 5.70 35.14
#